data_AF-A0A2W5BD41-F1
#
_entry.id   AF-A0A2W5BD41-F1
#
_cell.length_a   1.000
_cell.length_b   1.000
_cell.length_c   1.000
_cell.angle_alpha   90.00
_cell.angle_beta   90.00
_cell.angle_gamma   90.00
#
_symmetry.space_group_name_H-M   'P 1'
#
loop_
_entity.id
_entity.type
_entity.pdbx_description
1 polymer ?
#
loop_
_entity_poly.entity_id
_entity_poly.type
_entity_poly.pdbx_seq_one_letter_code
_entity_poly.pdbx_strand_id
1 'polypeptide(L)'
;MSKKKLKGRPSRYSAYENILKDHAPMSMKKRPVYANGIGIFRGKTGDKVFLKIFLRHQNKSVEFPVGNLHSWEWASLEAERDKLQRRADRNEPLNDEACPTFCEYADTWLEIAKTRQKNFLTSQYTLKNSLFPAFGKTLIKDISVRQINLWQAKRQREVK
;
A
#
# COMPACT_ATOMS: atom_id res chain seq x y z
N MET A 1 -7.93 -55.10 -0.72
CA MET A 1 -7.38 -54.20 -1.77
C MET A 1 -8.17 -52.90 -1.76
N SER A 2 -7.57 -51.79 -1.31
CA SER A 2 -8.24 -50.49 -1.26
C SER A 2 -8.33 -49.91 -2.68
N LYS A 3 -9.55 -49.74 -3.20
CA LYS A 3 -9.80 -49.15 -4.53
C LYS A 3 -9.27 -47.70 -4.51
N LYS A 4 -8.15 -47.44 -5.19
CA LYS A 4 -7.65 -46.08 -5.47
C LYS A 4 -8.77 -45.33 -6.22
N LYS A 5 -9.41 -44.35 -5.55
CA LYS A 5 -10.35 -43.44 -6.22
C LYS A 5 -9.61 -42.74 -7.37
N LEU A 6 -10.17 -42.80 -8.57
CA LEU A 6 -9.67 -42.05 -9.72
C LEU A 6 -9.65 -40.57 -9.33
N LYS A 7 -8.47 -39.95 -9.35
CA LYS A 7 -8.30 -38.54 -9.05
C LYS A 7 -9.01 -37.75 -10.15
N GLY A 8 -10.19 -37.23 -9.86
CA GLY A 8 -10.90 -36.31 -10.75
C GLY A 8 -10.04 -35.08 -11.08
N ARG A 9 -10.46 -34.30 -12.08
CA ARG A 9 -9.77 -33.06 -12.45
C ARG A 9 -9.58 -32.20 -11.19
N PRO A 10 -8.35 -31.73 -10.90
CA PRO A 10 -8.12 -30.87 -9.75
C PRO A 10 -9.05 -29.66 -9.78
N SER A 11 -9.61 -29.31 -8.62
CA SER A 11 -10.39 -28.08 -8.46
C SER A 11 -9.57 -26.86 -8.89
N ARG A 12 -10.23 -25.82 -9.39
CA ARG A 12 -9.61 -24.54 -9.79
C ARG A 12 -8.67 -23.99 -8.70
N TYR A 13 -9.01 -24.21 -7.43
CA TYR A 13 -8.26 -23.72 -6.26
C TYR A 13 -7.44 -24.81 -5.55
N SER A 14 -7.28 -25.97 -6.17
CA SER A 14 -6.55 -27.10 -5.60
C SER A 14 -5.11 -26.76 -5.22
N ALA A 15 -4.45 -25.84 -5.93
CA ALA A 15 -3.11 -25.37 -5.59
C ALA A 15 -3.07 -24.69 -4.21
N TYR A 16 -4.06 -23.86 -3.88
CA TYR A 16 -4.15 -23.18 -2.59
C TYR A 16 -4.52 -24.15 -1.46
N GLU A 17 -5.45 -25.06 -1.73
CA GLU A 17 -5.79 -26.12 -0.77
C GLU A 17 -4.61 -27.04 -0.48
N ASN A 18 -3.80 -27.36 -1.49
CA ASN A 18 -2.61 -28.18 -1.31
C ASN A 18 -1.60 -27.47 -0.40
N ILE A 19 -1.42 -26.15 -0.51
CA ILE A 19 -0.60 -25.38 0.44
C ILE A 19 -1.10 -25.56 1.89
N LEU A 20 -2.42 -25.56 2.10
CA LEU A 20 -3.00 -25.79 3.42
C LEU A 20 -2.90 -27.25 3.89
N LYS A 21 -2.89 -28.22 2.98
CA LYS A 21 -2.75 -29.65 3.31
C LYS A 21 -1.29 -30.02 3.58
N ASP A 22 -0.37 -29.50 2.78
CA ASP A 22 1.06 -29.87 2.76
C ASP A 22 1.88 -29.13 3.83
N HIS A 23 1.35 -28.04 4.39
CA HIS A 23 2.03 -27.27 5.44
C HIS A 23 1.19 -27.20 6.69
N ALA A 24 1.75 -27.62 7.83
CA ALA A 24 1.06 -27.53 9.11
C ALA A 24 0.85 -26.06 9.55
N PRO A 25 -0.20 -25.76 10.35
CA PRO A 25 -0.45 -24.42 10.92
C PRO A 25 0.69 -23.89 11.82
N MET A 26 1.63 -24.76 12.23
CA MET A 26 2.85 -24.42 12.97
C MET A 26 4.12 -24.58 12.13
N SER A 27 4.03 -24.44 10.81
CA SER A 27 5.21 -24.42 9.96
C SER A 27 6.09 -23.23 10.37
N MET A 28 7.20 -23.50 11.09
CA MET A 28 8.25 -22.53 11.45
C MET A 28 8.99 -21.94 10.24
N LYS A 29 8.44 -22.02 9.03
CA LYS A 29 9.01 -21.39 7.85
C LYS A 29 8.86 -19.89 8.01
N LYS A 30 9.99 -19.17 7.93
CA LYS A 30 10.04 -17.70 8.02
C LYS A 30 9.34 -16.99 6.85
N ARG A 31 8.80 -17.70 5.85
CA ARG A 31 8.30 -17.12 4.60
C ARG A 31 6.96 -17.72 4.18
N PRO A 32 6.06 -16.93 3.56
CA PRO A 32 4.85 -17.42 2.93
C PRO A 32 5.16 -18.38 1.77
N VAL A 33 4.26 -19.34 1.53
CA VAL A 33 4.32 -20.23 0.38
C VAL A 33 3.38 -19.71 -0.69
N TYR A 34 3.88 -19.58 -1.91
CA TYR A 34 3.17 -18.93 -3.01
C TYR A 34 2.63 -19.91 -4.03
N ALA A 35 1.40 -19.69 -4.47
CA ALA A 35 0.85 -20.21 -5.72
C ALA A 35 0.19 -19.06 -6.48
N ASN A 36 0.45 -18.92 -7.78
CA ASN A 36 -0.17 -17.92 -8.65
C ASN A 36 -0.16 -16.48 -8.11
N GLY A 37 0.93 -16.09 -7.41
CA GLY A 37 1.06 -14.77 -6.81
C GLY A 37 0.29 -14.56 -5.50
N ILE A 38 -0.35 -15.61 -4.96
CA ILE A 38 -0.98 -15.59 -3.63
C ILE A 38 -0.13 -16.41 -2.67
N GLY A 39 0.38 -15.75 -1.64
CA GLY A 39 1.20 -16.31 -0.58
C GLY A 39 0.37 -16.60 0.66
N ILE A 40 0.50 -17.81 1.20
CA ILE A 40 -0.13 -18.20 2.46
C ILE A 40 0.96 -18.42 3.50
N PHE A 41 0.85 -17.71 4.60
CA PHE A 41 1.69 -17.87 5.77
C PHE A 41 0.88 -18.50 6.90
N ARG A 42 1.27 -19.70 7.32
CA ARG A 42 0.58 -20.43 8.38
C ARG A 42 1.22 -20.15 9.73
N GLY A 43 0.55 -19.34 10.55
CA GLY A 43 1.06 -18.91 11.85
C GLY A 43 0.25 -19.45 13.03
N LYS A 44 0.82 -19.35 14.24
CA LYS A 44 0.18 -19.81 15.49
C LYS A 44 -1.19 -19.15 15.74
N THR A 45 -1.35 -17.89 15.34
CA THR A 45 -2.59 -17.12 15.55
C THR A 45 -3.55 -17.18 14.36
N GLY A 46 -3.20 -17.89 13.29
CA GLY A 46 -4.01 -18.00 12.08
C GLY A 46 -3.20 -17.98 10.79
N ASP A 47 -3.88 -18.27 9.68
CA ASP A 47 -3.32 -18.24 8.33
C ASP A 47 -3.42 -16.80 7.76
N LYS A 48 -2.28 -16.19 7.44
CA LYS A 48 -2.19 -14.86 6.83
C LYS A 48 -1.97 -14.96 5.32
N VAL A 49 -2.51 -14.00 4.58
CA VAL A 49 -2.42 -13.96 3.11
C VAL A 49 -1.61 -12.75 2.66
N PHE A 50 -0.76 -12.99 1.67
CA PHE A 50 0.08 -12.01 1.00
C PHE A 50 -0.18 -12.07 -0.50
N LEU A 51 -0.32 -10.94 -1.16
CA LEU A 51 -0.41 -10.84 -2.61
C LEU A 51 0.93 -10.37 -3.16
N LYS A 52 1.52 -11.14 -4.05
CA LYS A 52 2.77 -10.80 -4.72
C LYS A 52 2.47 -10.05 -6.01
N ILE A 53 2.81 -8.76 -6.03
CA ILE A 53 2.58 -7.86 -7.15
C ILE A 53 3.91 -7.57 -7.84
N PHE A 54 3.95 -7.69 -9.17
CA PHE A 54 5.15 -7.44 -9.96
C PHE A 54 5.17 -6.00 -10.47
N LEU A 55 6.20 -5.23 -10.11
CA LEU A 55 6.42 -3.88 -10.58
C LEU A 55 7.32 -3.93 -11.83
N ARG A 56 6.71 -4.02 -13.02
CA ARG A 56 7.45 -4.15 -14.29
C ARG A 56 8.52 -3.07 -14.47
N HIS A 57 8.19 -1.82 -14.13
CA HIS A 57 9.07 -0.67 -14.29
C HIS A 57 10.29 -0.68 -13.37
N GLN A 58 10.25 -1.44 -12.28
CA GLN A 58 11.34 -1.53 -11.31
C GLN A 58 12.03 -2.90 -11.32
N ASN A 59 11.58 -3.82 -12.17
CA ASN A 59 12.00 -5.23 -12.21
C ASN A 59 12.05 -5.88 -10.82
N LYS A 60 11.05 -5.57 -9.98
CA LYS A 60 10.96 -6.01 -8.58
C LYS A 60 9.54 -6.47 -8.30
N SER A 61 9.38 -7.30 -7.27
CA SER A 61 8.06 -7.67 -6.75
C SER A 61 7.90 -7.15 -5.33
N VAL A 62 6.69 -6.69 -5.00
CA VAL A 62 6.30 -6.30 -3.65
C VAL A 62 5.31 -7.32 -3.10
N GLU A 63 5.46 -7.66 -1.83
CA GLU A 63 4.52 -8.49 -1.09
C GLU A 63 3.54 -7.58 -0.35
N PHE A 64 2.26 -7.74 -0.65
CA PHE A 64 1.19 -6.91 -0.11
C PHE A 64 0.33 -7.73 0.88
N PRO A 65 0.42 -7.49 2.19
CA PRO A 65 -0.38 -8.23 3.17
C PRO A 65 -1.85 -7.81 3.10
N VAL A 66 -2.76 -8.77 2.92
CA VAL A 66 -4.23 -8.51 2.83
C VAL A 66 -5.02 -8.99 4.05
N GLY A 67 -4.34 -9.57 5.04
CA GLY A 67 -4.92 -9.96 6.32
C GLY A 67 -5.04 -11.47 6.50
N ASN A 68 -6.09 -11.89 7.21
CA ASN A 68 -6.31 -13.30 7.56
C ASN A 68 -7.06 -14.03 6.43
N LEU A 69 -6.64 -15.25 6.12
CA LEU A 69 -7.22 -16.07 5.06
C LEU A 69 -8.72 -16.31 5.25
N HIS A 70 -9.18 -16.49 6.50
CA HIS A 70 -10.59 -16.75 6.78
C HIS A 70 -11.53 -15.59 6.40
N SER A 71 -11.00 -14.37 6.25
CA SER A 71 -11.78 -13.21 5.82
C SER A 71 -11.94 -13.11 4.30
N TRP A 72 -11.40 -14.06 3.54
CA TRP A 72 -11.31 -13.99 2.09
C TRP A 72 -11.70 -15.30 1.41
N GLU A 73 -12.46 -15.17 0.33
CA GLU A 73 -12.66 -16.24 -0.65
C GLU A 73 -11.51 -16.27 -1.68
N TRP A 74 -11.15 -17.46 -2.18
CA TRP A 74 -10.07 -17.60 -3.15
C TRP A 74 -10.28 -16.75 -4.42
N ALA A 75 -11.51 -16.70 -4.91
CA ALA A 75 -11.88 -15.89 -6.07
C ALA A 75 -11.64 -14.40 -5.82
N SER A 76 -11.96 -13.91 -4.62
CA SER A 76 -11.76 -12.51 -4.23
C SER A 76 -10.28 -12.16 -4.11
N LEU A 77 -9.43 -13.09 -3.64
CA LEU A 77 -7.98 -12.90 -3.61
C LEU A 77 -7.37 -12.81 -5.01
N GLU A 78 -7.80 -13.65 -5.95
CA GLU A 78 -7.38 -13.56 -7.34
C GLU A 78 -7.80 -12.23 -7.97
N ALA A 79 -9.04 -11.79 -7.71
CA ALA A 79 -9.55 -10.52 -8.21
C ALA A 79 -8.80 -9.32 -7.63
N GLU A 80 -8.51 -9.31 -6.33
CA GLU A 80 -7.77 -8.22 -5.69
C GLU A 80 -6.31 -8.18 -6.16
N ARG A 81 -5.67 -9.35 -6.33
CA ARG A 81 -4.35 -9.43 -6.97
C ARG A 81 -4.37 -8.81 -8.36
N ASP A 82 -5.35 -9.16 -9.19
CA ASP A 82 -5.44 -8.64 -10.56
C ASP A 82 -5.70 -7.14 -10.59
N LYS A 83 -6.53 -6.64 -9.68
CA LYS A 83 -6.74 -5.21 -9.49
C LYS A 83 -5.44 -4.50 -9.13
N LEU A 84 -4.70 -4.99 -8.14
CA LEU A 84 -3.41 -4.42 -7.73
C LEU A 84 -2.35 -4.53 -8.84
N GLN A 85 -2.33 -5.64 -9.58
CA GLN A 85 -1.41 -5.82 -10.70
C GLN A 85 -1.71 -4.84 -11.84
N ARG A 86 -2.98 -4.60 -12.17
CA ARG A 86 -3.37 -3.56 -13.14
C ARG A 86 -2.95 -2.16 -12.70
N ARG A 87 -3.06 -1.84 -11.40
CA ARG A 87 -2.56 -0.57 -10.84
C ARG A 87 -1.04 -0.48 -11.00
N ALA A 88 -0.31 -1.53 -10.63
CA ALA A 88 1.14 -1.62 -10.81
C ALA A 88 1.56 -1.43 -12.28
N ASP A 89 0.88 -2.09 -13.21
CA ASP A 89 1.15 -2.01 -14.64
C ASP A 89 0.88 -0.59 -15.20
N ARG A 90 0.02 0.19 -14.55
CA ARG A 90 -0.25 1.61 -14.86
C ARG A 90 0.63 2.59 -14.08
N ASN A 91 1.57 2.12 -13.24
CA ASN A 91 2.31 2.93 -12.27
C ASN A 91 1.43 3.70 -11.28
N GLU A 92 0.24 3.19 -10.97
CA GLU A 92 -0.62 3.76 -9.94
C GLU A 92 -0.20 3.27 -8.54
N PRO A 93 -0.43 4.07 -7.49
CA PRO A 93 -0.20 3.63 -6.11
C PRO A 93 -0.98 2.35 -5.79
N LEU A 94 -0.36 1.38 -5.12
CA LEU A 94 -1.02 0.11 -4.74
C LEU A 94 -1.99 0.28 -3.56
N ASN A 95 -1.69 1.20 -2.65
CA ASN A 95 -2.57 1.59 -1.57
C ASN A 95 -3.51 2.70 -2.00
N ASP A 96 -4.78 2.59 -1.59
CA ASP A 96 -5.74 3.70 -1.54
C ASP A 96 -5.46 4.60 -0.33
N GLU A 97 -4.19 4.79 0.05
CA GLU A 97 -3.83 5.81 1.01
C GLU A 97 -4.31 7.13 0.43
N ALA A 98 -5.42 7.62 0.99
CA ALA A 98 -5.90 8.98 0.85
C ALA A 98 -4.80 9.86 1.42
N CYS A 99 -3.77 10.08 0.63
CA CYS A 99 -2.70 10.98 0.98
C CYS A 99 -3.36 12.35 1.03
N PRO A 100 -3.43 12.98 2.21
CA PRO A 100 -4.08 14.27 2.31
C PRO A 100 -3.34 15.24 1.40
N THR A 101 -4.10 16.20 0.88
CA THR A 101 -3.51 17.38 0.27
C THR A 101 -2.68 18.14 1.30
N PHE A 102 -1.76 18.98 0.83
CA PHE A 102 -0.96 19.80 1.72
C PHE A 102 -1.85 20.69 2.61
N CYS A 103 -2.96 21.23 2.09
CA CYS A 103 -3.90 22.00 2.91
C CYS A 103 -4.49 21.18 4.05
N GLU A 104 -5.06 20.01 3.77
CA GLU A 104 -5.69 19.16 4.80
C GLU A 104 -4.71 18.77 5.91
N TYR A 105 -3.48 18.45 5.55
CA TYR A 105 -2.45 18.14 6.53
C TYR A 105 -1.98 19.38 7.30
N ALA A 106 -1.80 20.50 6.62
CA ALA A 106 -1.37 21.73 7.26
C ALA A 106 -2.43 22.28 8.22
N ASP A 107 -3.71 22.15 7.90
CA ASP A 107 -4.81 22.51 8.81
C ASP A 107 -4.80 21.61 10.04
N THR A 108 -4.63 20.30 9.86
CA THR A 108 -4.48 19.35 10.99
C THR A 108 -3.27 19.71 11.86
N TRP A 109 -2.14 20.05 11.23
CA TRP A 109 -0.94 20.50 11.93
C TRP A 109 -1.15 21.82 12.66
N LEU A 110 -1.89 22.78 12.08
CA LEU A 110 -2.20 24.07 12.70
C LEU A 110 -3.02 23.89 13.98
N GLU A 111 -4.01 23.00 14.00
CA GLU A 111 -4.79 22.70 15.20
C GLU A 111 -3.89 22.19 16.34
N ILE A 112 -2.91 21.34 16.02
CA ILE A 112 -1.92 20.86 16.99
C ILE A 112 -0.98 22.00 17.41
N ALA A 113 -0.47 22.77 16.43
CA ALA A 113 0.50 23.84 16.64
C ALA A 113 -0.06 25.00 17.48
N LYS A 114 -1.37 25.26 17.41
CA LYS A 114 -2.07 26.27 18.22
C LYS A 114 -1.84 26.11 19.72
N THR A 115 -1.70 24.87 20.18
CA THR A 115 -1.47 24.57 21.61
C THR A 115 0.02 24.57 21.99
N ARG A 116 0.94 24.45 21.01
CA ARG A 116 2.36 24.16 21.25
C ARG A 116 3.30 25.30 20.86
N GLN A 117 2.94 26.15 19.91
CA GLN A 117 3.82 27.16 19.35
C GLN A 117 3.51 28.57 19.87
N LYS A 118 4.53 29.25 20.41
CA LYS A 118 4.43 30.66 20.80
C LYS A 118 4.10 31.58 19.63
N ASN A 119 4.60 31.28 18.43
CA ASN A 119 4.41 32.09 17.21
C ASN A 119 3.40 31.46 16.24
N PHE A 120 2.28 30.96 16.77
CA PHE A 120 1.23 30.31 15.98
C PHE A 120 0.71 31.21 14.85
N LEU A 121 0.42 32.49 15.14
CA LEU A 121 -0.14 33.43 14.16
C LEU A 121 0.79 33.65 12.95
N THR A 122 2.10 33.74 13.18
CA THR A 122 3.09 33.87 12.10
C THR A 122 3.12 32.63 11.22
N SER A 123 3.07 31.44 11.83
CA SER A 123 3.04 30.16 11.11
C SER A 123 1.75 30.00 10.31
N GLN A 124 0.60 30.37 10.89
CA GLN A 124 -0.69 30.37 10.22
C GLN A 124 -0.72 31.33 9.03
N TYR A 125 -0.20 32.55 9.20
CA TYR A 125 -0.10 33.54 8.12
C TYR A 125 0.79 33.02 6.98
N THR A 126 1.94 32.43 7.31
CA THR A 126 2.87 31.88 6.32
C THR A 126 2.25 30.74 5.53
N LEU A 127 1.54 29.83 6.21
CA LEU A 127 0.83 28.74 5.54
C LEU A 127 -0.25 29.27 4.60
N LYS A 128 -1.15 30.13 5.09
CA LYS A 128 -2.29 30.63 4.30
C LYS A 128 -1.89 31.52 3.12
N ASN A 129 -0.87 32.37 3.29
CA ASN A 129 -0.53 33.37 2.28
C ASN A 129 0.60 32.95 1.33
N SER A 130 1.49 32.05 1.77
CA SER A 130 2.63 31.62 0.95
C SER A 130 2.51 30.18 0.47
N LEU A 131 2.21 29.24 1.38
CA LEU A 131 2.32 27.82 1.07
C LEU A 131 1.05 27.22 0.49
N PHE A 132 -0.15 27.66 0.94
CA PHE A 132 -1.42 27.18 0.41
C PHE A 132 -1.62 27.57 -1.06
N PRO A 133 -1.33 28.80 -1.51
CA PRO A 133 -1.44 29.15 -2.92
C PRO A 133 -0.49 28.33 -3.82
N ALA A 134 0.68 27.93 -3.29
CA ALA A 134 1.69 27.21 -4.06
C ALA A 134 1.48 25.71 -4.09
N PHE A 135 1.14 25.10 -2.95
CA PHE A 135 1.14 23.65 -2.76
C PHE A 135 -0.21 23.08 -2.30
N GLY A 136 -1.18 23.93 -1.97
CA GLY A 136 -2.38 23.53 -1.22
C GLY A 136 -3.20 22.39 -1.83
N LYS A 137 -3.34 22.37 -3.17
CA LYS A 137 -4.05 21.31 -3.91
C LYS A 137 -3.20 20.07 -4.21
N THR A 138 -1.90 20.13 -3.91
CA THR A 138 -0.96 19.04 -4.21
C THR A 138 -1.03 18.02 -3.09
N LEU A 139 -1.03 16.73 -3.44
CA LEU A 139 -0.88 15.67 -2.44
C LEU A 139 0.51 15.77 -1.82
N ILE A 140 0.62 15.56 -0.52
CA ILE A 140 1.91 15.73 0.18
C ILE A 140 3.00 14.84 -0.40
N LYS A 141 2.64 13.61 -0.77
CA LYS A 141 3.57 12.64 -1.41
C LYS A 141 4.11 13.12 -2.75
N ASP A 142 3.39 14.00 -3.43
CA ASP A 142 3.75 14.51 -4.76
C ASP A 142 4.57 15.80 -4.68
N ILE A 143 4.74 16.38 -3.47
CA ILE A 143 5.60 17.56 -3.27
C ILE A 143 7.06 17.10 -3.23
N SER A 144 7.74 17.31 -4.36
CA SER A 144 9.16 17.00 -4.51
C SER A 144 10.06 18.12 -4.00
N VAL A 145 11.28 17.77 -3.56
CA VAL A 145 12.34 18.74 -3.22
C VAL A 145 12.63 19.70 -4.38
N ARG A 146 12.55 19.21 -5.62
CA ARG A 146 12.74 20.03 -6.82
C ARG A 146 11.68 21.13 -6.92
N GLN A 147 10.40 20.82 -6.68
CA GLN A 147 9.33 21.82 -6.71
C GLN A 147 9.51 22.87 -5.62
N ILE A 148 9.92 22.46 -4.42
CA ILE A 148 10.24 23.37 -3.32
C ILE A 148 11.37 24.33 -3.73
N ASN A 149 12.46 23.80 -4.29
CA ASN A 149 13.60 24.61 -4.73
C ASN A 149 13.22 25.59 -5.85
N LEU A 150 12.40 25.16 -6.83
CA LEU A 150 11.91 26.04 -7.89
C LEU A 150 11.03 27.16 -7.35
N TRP A 151 10.14 26.85 -6.40
CA TRP A 151 9.30 27.85 -5.74
C TRP A 151 10.14 28.86 -4.93
N GLN A 152 11.12 28.40 -4.17
CA GLN A 152 12.04 29.27 -3.43
C GLN A 152 12.83 30.19 -4.38
N ALA A 153 13.38 29.63 -5.46
CA ALA A 153 14.12 30.40 -6.47
C ALA A 153 13.23 31.46 -7.15
N LYS A 154 11.96 31.15 -7.42
CA LYS A 154 10.99 32.11 -7.97
C LYS A 154 10.77 33.28 -7.00
N ARG A 155 10.52 33.00 -5.72
CA ARG A 155 10.32 34.05 -4.70
C ARG A 155 11.55 34.92 -4.50
N GLN A 156 12.75 34.36 -4.52
CA GLN A 156 13.99 35.14 -4.40
C GLN A 156 14.18 36.15 -5.54
N ARG A 157 13.59 35.90 -6.72
CA ARG A 157 13.62 36.83 -7.85
C ARG A 157 12.57 37.94 -7.72
N GLU A 158 11.43 37.66 -7.11
CA GLU A 158 10.33 38.62 -6.91
C GLU A 158 10.59 39.63 -5.78
N VAL A 159 11.53 39.32 -4.87
CA VAL A 159 11.92 40.18 -3.74
C VAL A 159 13.08 41.13 -4.11
N LYS A 160 13.66 40.98 -5.31
CA LYS A 160 14.68 41.91 -5.85
C LYS A 160 14.02 43.03 -6.64
#